data_AF-A0A520M7X9-F1
#
_entry.id   AF-A0A520M7X9-F1
#
_cell.length_a   1.000
_cell.length_b   1.000
_cell.length_c   1.000
_cell.angle_alpha   90.00
_cell.angle_beta   90.00
_cell.angle_gamma   90.00
#
_symmetry.space_group_name_H-M   'P 1'
#
loop_
_entity.id
_entity.type
_entity.pdbx_description
1 polymer ?
#
loop_
_entity_poly.entity_id
_entity_poly.type
_entity_poly.pdbx_seq_one_letter_code
_entity_poly.pdbx_strand_id
1 'polypeptide(L)'
;NLPYASKVTTQYQGNEVGVMHACGHDAHIAILLGVADFLSRNTDKLNGDILLIFQPAEEGPPEGEEGGAELMLKEGIFDEKPDVVFGLHVTNSFNGAVALKSGPAMASAEAFRINITGTQSHGSTPWASNDPIMAAFDIGTSLQTIISRRIDIRENPAVISVGIVKAGSRNNIIPETAMLEGTIRTFSKDISDLIHKEMETIVTNIARAHNVEAEVNFAIYGSYPVTFNDPELVARYSKSLIEATNGIFTSDVSASTGAEDFSFFAQEVPGLYFWLGVNAEGVVSAPGNHTPYFVVHDSALDKGVKSFINLVSDYSADNSTN
;
A
#
# COMPACT_ATOMS: atom_id res chain seq x y z
N ASN A 1 30.14 3.55 9.30
CA ASN A 1 29.27 4.60 8.71
C ASN A 1 29.62 4.79 7.25
N LEU A 2 28.92 4.05 6.38
CA LEU A 2 28.86 4.39 4.96
C LEU A 2 27.83 5.52 4.78
N PRO A 3 27.98 6.43 3.81
CA PRO A 3 26.93 7.41 3.52
C PRO A 3 25.68 6.71 3.01
N TYR A 4 24.53 6.96 3.66
CA TYR A 4 23.23 6.35 3.35
C TYR A 4 22.62 6.89 2.03
N ALA A 5 22.99 8.11 1.65
CA ALA A 5 22.55 8.73 0.40
C ALA A 5 23.30 8.10 -0.80
N SER A 6 22.57 7.33 -1.60
CA SER A 6 23.09 6.81 -2.86
C SER A 6 23.38 7.95 -3.84
N LYS A 7 24.46 7.79 -4.61
CA LYS A 7 24.85 8.69 -5.72
C LYS A 7 24.54 8.08 -7.08
N VAL A 8 23.86 6.93 -7.10
CA VAL A 8 23.49 6.23 -8.32
C VAL A 8 22.34 6.98 -8.98
N THR A 9 22.47 7.22 -10.28
CA THR A 9 21.37 7.63 -11.15
C THR A 9 21.01 6.50 -12.10
N THR A 10 19.75 6.46 -12.53
CA THR A 10 19.23 5.48 -13.49
C THR A 10 18.18 6.13 -14.39
N GLN A 11 17.69 5.39 -15.38
CA GLN A 11 16.55 5.78 -16.21
C GLN A 11 15.28 5.14 -15.66
N TYR A 12 14.26 5.95 -15.38
CA TYR A 12 12.92 5.47 -15.01
C TYR A 12 11.88 6.25 -15.82
N GLN A 13 11.04 5.51 -16.57
CA GLN A 13 10.03 6.07 -17.48
C GLN A 13 10.59 7.17 -18.42
N GLY A 14 11.80 6.95 -18.94
CA GLY A 14 12.46 7.89 -19.86
C GLY A 14 13.08 9.14 -19.22
N ASN A 15 13.10 9.23 -17.89
CA ASN A 15 13.74 10.31 -17.15
C ASN A 15 14.97 9.80 -16.38
N GLU A 16 16.03 10.61 -16.32
CA GLU A 16 17.14 10.35 -15.40
C GLU A 16 16.70 10.67 -13.96
N VAL A 17 16.79 9.69 -13.07
CA VAL A 17 16.36 9.77 -11.66
C VAL A 17 17.47 9.28 -10.73
N GLY A 18 17.46 9.76 -9.49
CA GLY A 18 18.33 9.24 -8.42
C GLY A 18 17.75 7.97 -7.80
N VAL A 19 18.61 7.10 -7.26
CA VAL A 19 18.21 5.88 -6.54
C VAL A 19 18.52 6.05 -5.05
N MET A 20 17.59 5.67 -4.17
CA MET A 20 17.77 5.70 -2.71
C MET A 20 16.85 4.68 -2.04
N HIS A 21 17.32 3.97 -1.00
CA HIS A 21 16.45 3.21 -0.10
C HIS A 21 15.69 4.14 0.85
N ALA A 22 14.84 5.01 0.29
CA ALA A 22 14.12 6.03 1.05
C ALA A 22 12.94 5.46 1.87
N CYS A 23 12.62 4.17 1.72
CA CYS A 23 11.62 3.47 2.51
C CYS A 23 12.22 2.49 3.54
N GLY A 24 13.55 2.33 3.57
CA GLY A 24 14.25 1.48 4.53
C GLY A 24 14.26 -0.01 4.21
N HIS A 25 14.05 -0.40 2.95
CA HIS A 25 14.02 -1.82 2.55
C HIS A 25 15.39 -2.51 2.69
N ASP A 26 16.48 -1.75 2.64
CA ASP A 26 17.81 -2.24 3.03
C ASP A 26 17.85 -2.70 4.49
N ALA A 27 17.17 -2.00 5.39
CA ALA A 27 17.03 -2.40 6.79
C ALA A 27 16.18 -3.67 6.95
N HIS A 28 15.12 -3.83 6.16
CA HIS A 28 14.29 -5.05 6.17
C HIS A 28 15.10 -6.27 5.75
N ILE A 29 15.87 -6.15 4.66
CA ILE A 29 16.77 -7.20 4.18
C ILE A 29 17.80 -7.54 5.26
N ALA A 30 18.43 -6.53 5.88
CA ALA A 30 19.41 -6.75 6.95
C ALA A 30 18.80 -7.47 8.16
N ILE A 31 17.59 -7.07 8.58
CA ILE A 31 16.85 -7.72 9.66
C ILE A 31 16.56 -9.18 9.31
N LEU A 32 15.97 -9.45 8.14
CA LEU A 32 15.57 -10.81 7.77
C LEU A 32 16.77 -11.73 7.57
N LEU A 33 17.90 -11.22 7.08
CA LEU A 33 19.17 -11.96 7.04
C LEU A 33 19.69 -12.28 8.45
N GLY A 34 19.57 -11.35 9.40
CA GLY A 34 19.91 -11.61 10.80
C GLY A 34 19.02 -12.67 11.45
N VAL A 35 17.72 -12.67 11.12
CA VAL A 35 16.77 -13.72 11.52
C VAL A 35 17.18 -15.06 10.93
N ALA A 36 17.50 -15.12 9.63
CA ALA A 36 17.94 -16.33 8.95
C ALA A 36 19.22 -16.92 9.57
N ASP A 37 20.23 -16.08 9.85
CA ASP A 37 21.48 -16.52 10.49
C ASP A 37 21.23 -17.08 11.91
N PHE A 38 20.35 -16.44 12.68
CA PHE A 38 20.02 -16.93 14.02
C PHE A 38 19.26 -18.25 13.99
N LEU A 39 18.17 -18.32 13.21
CA LEU A 39 17.29 -19.49 13.18
C LEU A 39 17.98 -20.72 12.58
N SER A 40 18.80 -20.55 11.54
CA SER A 40 19.58 -21.64 10.93
C SER A 40 20.56 -22.31 11.90
N ARG A 41 21.01 -21.60 12.96
CA ARG A 41 21.88 -22.13 14.02
C ARG A 41 21.13 -22.69 15.23
N ASN A 42 19.80 -22.58 15.24
CA ASN A 42 18.93 -22.98 16.37
C ASN A 42 17.75 -23.83 15.89
N THR A 43 17.91 -24.57 14.78
CA THR A 43 16.86 -25.41 14.19
C THR A 43 16.41 -26.54 15.13
N ASP A 44 17.27 -26.98 16.05
CA ASP A 44 16.96 -27.95 17.10
C ASP A 44 15.90 -27.47 18.11
N LYS A 45 15.58 -26.18 18.11
CA LYS A 45 14.59 -25.56 18.99
C LYS A 45 13.28 -25.22 18.28
N LEU A 46 13.17 -25.53 16.99
CA LEU A 46 12.04 -25.18 16.14
C LEU A 46 11.27 -26.44 15.76
N ASN A 47 9.96 -26.35 15.84
CA ASN A 47 9.00 -27.31 15.30
C ASN A 47 8.33 -26.70 14.06
N GLY A 48 8.34 -27.44 12.95
CA GLY A 48 7.82 -27.00 11.65
C GLY A 48 8.86 -26.33 10.75
N ASP A 49 8.39 -25.88 9.60
CA ASP A 49 9.21 -25.24 8.56
C ASP A 49 9.06 -23.72 8.58
N ILE A 50 10.10 -23.02 8.13
CA ILE A 50 10.14 -21.55 8.11
C ILE A 50 10.48 -21.09 6.69
N LEU A 51 9.54 -20.40 6.06
CA LEU A 51 9.73 -19.75 4.77
C LEU A 51 10.18 -18.30 4.96
N LEU A 52 11.39 -17.98 4.49
CA LEU A 52 11.93 -16.61 4.49
C LEU A 52 11.73 -15.96 3.13
N ILE A 53 10.90 -14.93 3.06
CA ILE A 53 10.49 -14.27 1.82
C ILE A 53 11.31 -12.99 1.61
N PHE A 54 12.17 -12.99 0.59
CA PHE A 54 12.92 -11.80 0.15
C PHE A 54 12.25 -11.24 -1.11
N GLN A 55 11.23 -10.41 -0.90
CA GLN A 55 10.35 -9.92 -1.96
C GLN A 55 10.96 -8.74 -2.74
N PRO A 56 10.96 -8.75 -4.09
CA PRO A 56 11.28 -7.58 -4.90
C PRO A 56 10.06 -6.66 -5.09
N ALA A 57 10.25 -5.49 -5.70
CA ALA A 57 9.19 -4.68 -6.33
C ALA A 57 7.96 -4.28 -5.48
N GLU A 58 8.09 -4.14 -4.15
CA GLU A 58 7.02 -3.65 -3.26
C GLU A 58 6.53 -2.24 -3.65
N GLU A 59 7.45 -1.34 -4.00
CA GLU A 59 7.17 0.07 -4.38
C GLU A 59 6.33 0.23 -5.65
N GLY A 60 6.00 -0.89 -6.30
CA GLY A 60 5.18 -0.97 -7.50
C GLY A 60 5.98 -1.26 -8.76
N PRO A 61 5.40 -2.02 -9.69
CA PRO A 61 6.02 -2.30 -10.98
C PRO A 61 5.87 -1.12 -11.96
N PRO A 62 6.72 -1.02 -12.99
CA PRO A 62 6.43 -0.20 -14.17
C PRO A 62 5.09 -0.56 -14.82
N GLU A 63 4.52 0.36 -15.60
CA GLU A 63 3.28 0.10 -16.36
C GLU A 63 3.45 -1.12 -17.27
N GLY A 64 2.56 -2.11 -17.11
CA GLY A 64 2.56 -3.36 -17.88
C GLY A 64 3.35 -4.51 -17.25
N GLU A 65 3.97 -4.31 -16.09
CA GLU A 65 4.62 -5.34 -15.29
C GLU A 65 3.79 -5.70 -14.03
N GLU A 66 4.04 -6.86 -13.43
CA GLU A 66 3.34 -7.36 -12.23
C GLU A 66 4.13 -7.02 -10.95
N GLY A 67 3.42 -6.78 -9.84
CA GLY A 67 4.03 -6.38 -8.57
C GLY A 67 4.72 -7.53 -7.83
N GLY A 68 5.50 -7.19 -6.80
CA GLY A 68 6.36 -8.12 -6.07
C GLY A 68 5.63 -9.33 -5.49
N ALA A 69 4.78 -9.09 -4.49
CA ALA A 69 4.10 -10.17 -3.78
C ALA A 69 3.15 -10.97 -4.68
N GLU A 70 2.38 -10.30 -5.52
CA GLU A 70 1.43 -10.92 -6.44
C GLU A 70 2.13 -11.85 -7.46
N LEU A 71 3.26 -11.41 -8.03
CA LEU A 71 4.04 -12.24 -8.94
C LEU A 71 4.66 -13.46 -8.23
N MET A 72 5.20 -13.29 -7.02
CA MET A 72 5.73 -14.42 -6.25
C MET A 72 4.65 -15.47 -5.93
N LEU A 73 3.44 -15.03 -5.58
CA LEU A 73 2.28 -15.92 -5.38
C LEU A 73 1.92 -16.67 -6.65
N LYS A 74 1.85 -15.96 -7.79
CA LYS A 74 1.58 -16.54 -9.11
C LYS A 74 2.66 -17.55 -9.53
N GLU A 75 3.91 -17.34 -9.13
CA GLU A 75 5.05 -18.24 -9.38
C GLU A 75 5.14 -19.41 -8.39
N GLY A 76 4.19 -19.54 -7.46
CA GLY A 76 4.05 -20.71 -6.59
C GLY A 76 4.79 -20.63 -5.27
N ILE A 77 5.14 -19.44 -4.77
CA ILE A 77 5.79 -19.32 -3.44
C ILE A 77 4.96 -19.96 -2.31
N PHE A 78 3.63 -19.98 -2.47
CA PHE A 78 2.67 -20.58 -1.56
C PHE A 78 2.04 -21.88 -2.13
N ASP A 79 2.74 -22.60 -3.02
CA ASP A 79 2.33 -23.96 -3.41
C ASP A 79 2.31 -24.90 -2.18
N GLU A 80 3.29 -24.72 -1.29
CA GLU A 80 3.25 -25.22 0.09
C GLU A 80 2.90 -24.05 1.01
N LYS A 81 1.60 -23.89 1.30
CA LYS A 81 1.09 -22.74 2.07
C LYS A 81 1.61 -22.76 3.51
N PRO A 82 2.22 -21.67 3.99
CA PRO A 82 2.52 -21.53 5.42
C PRO A 82 1.22 -21.35 6.22
N ASP A 83 1.23 -21.67 7.51
CA ASP A 83 0.07 -21.48 8.37
C ASP A 83 -0.19 -20.00 8.71
N VAL A 84 0.87 -19.19 8.73
CA VAL A 84 0.85 -17.75 9.03
C VAL A 84 1.96 -17.02 8.27
N VAL A 85 1.79 -15.71 8.08
CA VAL A 85 2.82 -14.84 7.49
C VAL A 85 3.08 -13.61 8.36
N PHE A 86 4.36 -13.28 8.58
CA PHE A 86 4.78 -12.13 9.37
C PHE A 86 5.56 -11.12 8.53
N GLY A 87 5.28 -9.83 8.70
CA GLY A 87 5.95 -8.73 8.00
C GLY A 87 6.30 -7.58 8.93
N LEU A 88 7.31 -6.79 8.55
CA LEU A 88 7.76 -5.63 9.30
C LEU A 88 8.07 -4.48 8.35
N HIS A 89 7.63 -3.27 8.70
CA HIS A 89 8.12 -2.03 8.11
C HIS A 89 8.96 -1.22 9.09
N VAL A 90 9.92 -0.42 8.60
CA VAL A 90 10.64 0.55 9.42
C VAL A 90 10.07 1.93 9.19
N THR A 91 10.00 2.75 10.22
CA THR A 91 9.43 4.10 10.10
C THR A 91 10.12 5.09 11.03
N ASN A 92 9.90 6.38 10.79
CA ASN A 92 10.48 7.49 11.53
C ASN A 92 9.86 7.68 12.92
N SER A 93 9.90 6.64 13.75
CA SER A 93 9.42 6.62 15.12
C SER A 93 10.55 6.36 16.11
N PHE A 94 10.24 6.44 17.41
CA PHE A 94 11.20 6.27 18.50
C PHE A 94 12.03 4.99 18.32
N ASN A 95 13.36 5.13 18.48
CA ASN A 95 14.31 4.04 18.24
C ASN A 95 13.91 2.76 18.99
N GLY A 96 13.76 1.66 18.24
CA GLY A 96 13.44 0.35 18.80
C GLY A 96 11.99 0.16 19.25
N ALA A 97 11.13 1.16 19.08
CA ALA A 97 9.71 1.02 19.39
C ALA A 97 9.00 0.17 18.35
N VAL A 98 8.13 -0.73 18.79
CA VAL A 98 7.24 -1.49 17.90
C VAL A 98 5.81 -0.99 18.03
N ALA A 99 5.15 -0.85 16.88
CA ALA A 99 3.72 -0.58 16.82
C ALA A 99 2.98 -1.70 16.08
N LEU A 100 1.79 -2.07 16.57
CA LEU A 100 0.95 -3.09 15.96
C LEU A 100 -0.52 -2.68 16.00
N LYS A 101 -1.18 -2.69 14.84
CA LYS A 101 -2.63 -2.42 14.72
C LYS A 101 -3.37 -3.74 14.54
N SER A 102 -4.42 -4.00 15.31
CA SER A 102 -5.35 -5.12 15.04
C SER A 102 -6.34 -4.77 13.92
N GLY A 103 -6.65 -5.75 13.07
CA GLY A 103 -7.56 -5.60 11.93
C GLY A 103 -6.92 -4.77 10.81
N PRO A 104 -7.67 -3.86 10.13
CA PRO A 104 -7.12 -3.09 9.03
C PRO A 104 -6.01 -2.15 9.54
N ALA A 105 -4.79 -2.44 9.11
CA ALA A 105 -3.57 -1.80 9.55
C ALA A 105 -3.07 -0.77 8.54
N MET A 106 -3.24 -1.03 7.24
CA MET A 106 -2.95 -0.10 6.14
C MET A 106 -4.10 -0.09 5.13
N ALA A 107 -4.26 1.02 4.42
CA ALA A 107 -5.33 1.16 3.43
C ALA A 107 -5.03 0.35 2.17
N SER A 108 -6.08 -0.12 1.51
CA SER A 108 -6.00 -0.50 0.11
C SER A 108 -5.64 0.71 -0.75
N ALA A 109 -5.03 0.44 -1.89
CA ALA A 109 -4.63 1.44 -2.87
C ALA A 109 -4.94 0.99 -4.29
N GLU A 110 -5.62 1.83 -5.04
CA GLU A 110 -5.81 1.61 -6.48
C GLU A 110 -5.94 2.94 -7.22
N ALA A 111 -5.53 2.93 -8.48
CA ALA A 111 -5.77 4.04 -9.40
C ALA A 111 -7.03 3.78 -10.23
N PHE A 112 -7.75 4.84 -10.59
CA PHE A 112 -8.84 4.77 -11.57
C PHE A 112 -8.59 5.76 -12.70
N ARG A 113 -9.10 5.43 -13.89
CA ARG A 113 -9.12 6.33 -15.06
C ARG A 113 -10.50 6.32 -15.69
N ILE A 114 -11.07 7.50 -15.89
CA ILE A 114 -12.33 7.72 -16.59
C ILE A 114 -12.01 8.34 -17.94
N ASN A 115 -12.33 7.63 -19.01
CA ASN A 115 -12.23 8.14 -20.38
C ASN A 115 -13.61 8.63 -20.82
N ILE A 116 -13.67 9.83 -21.40
CA ILE A 116 -14.92 10.46 -21.84
C ILE A 116 -14.77 10.86 -23.30
N THR A 117 -15.70 10.40 -24.13
CA THR A 117 -15.73 10.63 -25.58
C THR A 117 -17.00 11.36 -25.97
N GLY A 118 -16.82 12.53 -26.59
CA GLY A 118 -17.89 13.39 -27.09
C GLY A 118 -17.72 13.67 -28.58
N THR A 119 -18.16 14.86 -29.01
CA THR A 119 -18.06 15.29 -30.42
C THR A 119 -17.36 16.63 -30.50
N GLN A 120 -16.21 16.69 -31.17
CA GLN A 120 -15.44 17.92 -31.32
C GLN A 120 -16.23 19.01 -32.07
N SER A 121 -16.10 20.28 -31.66
CA SER A 121 -16.60 21.41 -32.45
C SER A 121 -15.79 22.69 -32.25
N HIS A 122 -16.04 23.70 -33.08
CA HIS A 122 -15.50 25.03 -32.85
C HIS A 122 -16.12 25.64 -31.58
N GLY A 123 -15.32 26.29 -30.73
CA GLY A 123 -15.80 26.83 -29.45
C GLY A 123 -16.89 27.90 -29.56
N SER A 124 -17.10 28.48 -30.75
CA SER A 124 -18.22 29.40 -31.02
C SER A 124 -19.51 28.72 -31.48
N THR A 125 -19.50 27.40 -31.69
CA THR A 125 -20.65 26.59 -32.11
C THR A 125 -20.86 25.40 -31.17
N PRO A 126 -21.01 25.63 -29.84
CA PRO A 126 -21.09 24.54 -28.87
C PRO A 126 -22.28 23.61 -29.08
N TRP A 127 -23.38 24.07 -29.68
CA TRP A 127 -24.54 23.23 -30.01
C TRP A 127 -24.27 22.14 -31.07
N ALA A 128 -23.12 22.19 -31.74
CA ALA A 128 -22.66 21.13 -32.66
C ALA A 128 -21.76 20.10 -31.97
N SER A 129 -21.59 20.18 -30.64
CA SER A 129 -20.75 19.31 -29.82
C SER A 129 -21.58 18.60 -28.76
N ASN A 130 -21.15 17.40 -28.40
CA ASN A 130 -21.40 16.82 -27.08
C ASN A 130 -20.11 17.01 -26.30
N ASP A 131 -20.06 18.02 -25.42
CA ASP A 131 -18.82 18.51 -24.82
C ASP A 131 -18.30 17.58 -23.69
N PRO A 132 -17.17 16.88 -23.88
CA PRO A 132 -16.65 15.96 -22.87
C PRO A 132 -16.04 16.68 -21.66
N ILE A 133 -15.65 17.96 -21.77
CA ILE A 133 -15.10 18.74 -20.64
C ILE A 133 -16.20 19.02 -19.62
N MET A 134 -17.41 19.40 -20.08
CA MET A 134 -18.53 19.66 -19.17
C MET A 134 -18.96 18.38 -18.45
N ALA A 135 -19.02 17.26 -19.18
CA ALA A 135 -19.25 15.95 -18.57
C ALA A 135 -18.17 15.60 -17.53
N ALA A 136 -16.89 15.87 -17.82
CA ALA A 136 -15.79 15.60 -16.89
C ALA A 136 -15.92 16.40 -15.58
N PHE A 137 -16.31 17.68 -15.64
CA PHE A 137 -16.52 18.48 -14.43
C PHE A 137 -17.68 17.96 -13.58
N ASP A 138 -18.80 17.60 -14.21
CA ASP A 138 -19.96 17.08 -13.49
C ASP A 138 -19.68 15.69 -12.88
N ILE A 139 -18.97 14.82 -13.63
CA ILE A 139 -18.50 13.53 -13.11
C ILE A 139 -17.58 13.75 -11.91
N GLY A 140 -16.49 14.49 -12.07
CA GLY A 140 -15.48 14.68 -11.03
C GLY A 140 -16.06 15.28 -9.74
N THR A 141 -17.01 16.21 -9.87
CA THR A 141 -17.77 16.78 -8.75
C THR A 141 -18.66 15.74 -8.09
N SER A 142 -19.39 14.97 -8.88
CA SER A 142 -20.36 13.99 -8.37
C SER A 142 -19.71 12.79 -7.69
N LEU A 143 -18.50 12.40 -8.09
CA LEU A 143 -17.72 11.36 -7.39
C LEU A 143 -17.57 11.65 -5.89
N GLN A 144 -17.48 12.92 -5.49
CA GLN A 144 -17.33 13.31 -4.08
C GLN A 144 -18.59 13.02 -3.24
N THR A 145 -19.73 12.78 -3.90
CA THR A 145 -20.97 12.36 -3.22
C THR A 145 -20.91 10.93 -2.70
N ILE A 146 -20.02 10.09 -3.26
CA ILE A 146 -19.82 8.71 -2.78
C ILE A 146 -19.30 8.75 -1.34
N ILE A 147 -18.17 9.41 -1.12
CA ILE A 147 -17.60 9.56 0.24
C ILE A 147 -18.55 10.31 1.15
N SER A 148 -19.09 11.44 0.70
CA SER A 148 -19.85 12.30 1.59
C SER A 148 -21.25 11.79 1.92
N ARG A 149 -21.93 11.03 1.03
CA ARG A 149 -23.35 10.66 1.16
C ARG A 149 -23.64 9.15 1.14
N ARG A 150 -22.72 8.29 0.68
CA ARG A 150 -22.94 6.84 0.58
C ARG A 150 -22.24 6.02 1.65
N ILE A 151 -21.16 6.55 2.23
CA ILE A 151 -20.29 5.82 3.16
C ILE A 151 -20.45 6.37 4.58
N ASP A 152 -20.60 5.48 5.57
CA ASP A 152 -20.45 5.85 6.98
C ASP A 152 -18.96 5.94 7.33
N ILE A 153 -18.40 7.14 7.17
CA ILE A 153 -16.97 7.41 7.35
C ILE A 153 -16.46 7.23 8.79
N ARG A 154 -17.35 7.08 9.78
CA ARG A 154 -16.96 6.82 11.17
C ARG A 154 -16.37 5.42 11.31
N GLU A 155 -16.95 4.47 10.58
CA GLU A 155 -16.56 3.06 10.58
C GLU A 155 -15.65 2.74 9.38
N ASN A 156 -15.84 3.45 8.27
CA ASN A 156 -15.22 3.14 6.99
C ASN A 156 -14.54 4.37 6.37
N PRO A 157 -13.37 4.79 6.88
CA PRO A 157 -12.61 5.85 6.25
C PRO A 157 -12.28 5.46 4.81
N ALA A 158 -12.57 6.38 3.88
CA ALA A 158 -12.30 6.19 2.47
C ALA A 158 -12.00 7.54 1.80
N VAL A 159 -11.21 7.49 0.74
CA VAL A 159 -10.81 8.65 -0.06
C VAL A 159 -11.00 8.31 -1.53
N ILE A 160 -11.58 9.25 -2.27
CA ILE A 160 -11.50 9.33 -3.72
C ILE A 160 -10.83 10.66 -4.03
N SER A 161 -9.75 10.66 -4.81
CA SER A 161 -9.08 11.89 -5.22
C SER A 161 -8.83 11.87 -6.71
N VAL A 162 -9.35 12.87 -7.43
CA VAL A 162 -9.01 13.10 -8.85
C VAL A 162 -7.70 13.88 -8.88
N GLY A 163 -6.63 13.23 -9.34
CA GLY A 163 -5.29 13.82 -9.39
C GLY A 163 -4.93 14.42 -10.76
N ILE A 164 -5.56 13.95 -11.83
CA ILE A 164 -5.28 14.34 -13.20
C ILE A 164 -6.59 14.67 -13.93
N VAL A 165 -6.57 15.78 -14.66
CA VAL A 165 -7.60 16.17 -15.62
C VAL A 165 -6.90 16.55 -16.92
N LYS A 166 -7.24 15.89 -18.03
CA LYS A 166 -6.66 16.15 -19.36
C LYS A 166 -7.77 16.32 -20.40
N ALA A 167 -7.77 17.43 -21.13
CA ALA A 167 -8.65 17.66 -22.26
C ALA A 167 -8.16 18.84 -23.11
N GLY A 168 -8.39 18.79 -24.43
CA GLY A 168 -8.15 19.90 -25.34
C GLY A 168 -6.68 20.19 -25.65
N SER A 169 -6.48 20.96 -26.72
CA SER A 169 -5.17 21.40 -27.19
C SER A 169 -5.13 22.89 -27.56
N ARG A 170 -6.31 23.52 -27.68
CA ARG A 170 -6.46 24.93 -28.03
C ARG A 170 -7.75 25.49 -27.41
N ASN A 171 -7.71 26.76 -27.00
CA ASN A 171 -8.80 27.41 -26.27
C ASN A 171 -10.10 27.63 -27.06
N ASN A 172 -10.08 27.57 -28.40
CA ASN A 172 -11.26 27.81 -29.25
C ASN A 172 -11.80 26.53 -29.92
N ILE A 173 -11.43 25.36 -29.41
CA ILE A 173 -11.91 24.06 -29.87
C ILE A 173 -12.46 23.31 -28.65
N ILE A 174 -13.70 22.84 -28.74
CA ILE A 174 -14.24 21.86 -27.80
C ILE A 174 -13.70 20.50 -28.24
N PRO A 175 -12.92 19.78 -27.42
CA PRO A 175 -12.24 18.56 -27.84
C PRO A 175 -13.19 17.37 -28.05
N GLU A 176 -12.69 16.33 -28.73
CA GLU A 176 -13.39 15.04 -28.84
C GLU A 176 -13.34 14.24 -27.54
N THR A 177 -12.29 14.38 -26.73
CA THR A 177 -12.08 13.56 -25.54
C THR A 177 -11.67 14.38 -24.31
N ALA A 178 -12.00 13.83 -23.14
CA ALA A 178 -11.49 14.23 -21.84
C ALA A 178 -11.14 12.99 -21.01
N MET A 179 -10.20 13.13 -20.08
CA MET A 179 -9.80 12.05 -19.17
C MET A 179 -9.63 12.58 -17.75
N LEU A 180 -10.20 11.85 -16.79
CA LEU A 180 -9.95 12.01 -15.36
C LEU A 180 -9.15 10.80 -14.88
N GLU A 181 -8.16 11.02 -14.03
CA GLU A 181 -7.45 9.93 -13.36
C GLU A 181 -7.21 10.30 -11.90
N GLY A 182 -7.26 9.29 -11.05
CA GLY A 182 -7.26 9.49 -9.61
C GLY A 182 -6.97 8.23 -8.83
N THR A 183 -7.18 8.32 -7.52
CA THR A 183 -6.87 7.27 -6.55
C THR A 183 -8.04 7.00 -5.62
N ILE A 184 -8.20 5.73 -5.26
CA ILE A 184 -9.09 5.26 -4.19
C ILE A 184 -8.22 4.73 -3.05
N ARG A 185 -8.61 5.06 -1.81
CA ARG A 185 -8.06 4.49 -0.58
C ARG A 185 -9.20 4.09 0.33
N THR A 186 -9.15 2.89 0.91
CA THR A 186 -10.09 2.47 1.95
C THR A 186 -9.52 1.34 2.80
N PHE A 187 -10.06 1.16 4.01
CA PHE A 187 -9.70 0.10 4.93
C PHE A 187 -10.65 -1.11 4.88
N SER A 188 -11.54 -1.17 3.89
CA SER A 188 -12.54 -2.24 3.75
C SER A 188 -12.75 -2.63 2.30
N LYS A 189 -12.70 -3.95 2.04
CA LYS A 189 -13.00 -4.52 0.72
C LYS A 189 -14.42 -4.19 0.27
N ASP A 190 -15.41 -4.36 1.16
CA ASP A 190 -16.82 -4.07 0.85
C ASP A 190 -17.04 -2.61 0.45
N ILE A 191 -16.23 -1.71 1.03
CA ILE A 191 -16.30 -0.28 0.72
C ILE A 191 -15.62 0.03 -0.61
N SER A 192 -14.52 -0.64 -0.95
CA SER A 192 -13.91 -0.56 -2.29
C SER A 192 -14.92 -1.03 -3.35
N ASP A 193 -15.56 -2.18 -3.15
CA ASP A 193 -16.58 -2.73 -4.07
C ASP A 193 -17.79 -1.78 -4.21
N LEU A 194 -18.23 -1.16 -3.11
CA LEU A 194 -19.28 -0.13 -3.14
C LEU A 194 -18.85 1.11 -3.92
N ILE A 195 -17.61 1.58 -3.72
CA ILE A 195 -17.08 2.73 -4.45
C ILE A 195 -17.06 2.44 -5.94
N HIS A 196 -16.55 1.28 -6.38
CA HIS A 196 -16.54 0.89 -7.80
C HIS A 196 -17.93 0.98 -8.42
N LYS A 197 -18.90 0.33 -7.78
CA LYS A 197 -20.30 0.32 -8.23
C LYS A 197 -20.91 1.72 -8.32
N GLU A 198 -20.70 2.56 -7.30
CA GLU A 198 -21.23 3.92 -7.29
C GLU A 198 -20.52 4.80 -8.34
N MET A 199 -19.21 4.62 -8.56
CA MET A 199 -18.46 5.32 -9.60
C MET A 199 -18.98 4.97 -10.98
N GLU A 200 -19.13 3.67 -11.30
CA GLU A 200 -19.72 3.22 -12.57
C GLU A 200 -21.12 3.81 -12.79
N THR A 201 -21.95 3.81 -11.75
CA THR A 201 -23.30 4.37 -11.79
C THR A 201 -23.28 5.87 -12.08
N ILE A 202 -22.44 6.63 -11.38
CA ILE A 202 -22.34 8.09 -11.56
C ILE A 202 -21.78 8.43 -12.94
N VAL A 203 -20.67 7.82 -13.34
CA VAL A 203 -19.99 8.04 -14.62
C VAL A 203 -20.96 7.78 -15.77
N THR A 204 -21.61 6.62 -15.79
CA THR A 204 -22.52 6.23 -16.87
C THR A 204 -23.74 7.16 -16.96
N ASN A 205 -24.34 7.50 -15.82
CA ASN A 205 -25.56 8.32 -15.82
C ASN A 205 -25.30 9.79 -16.16
N ILE A 206 -24.18 10.36 -15.72
CA ILE A 206 -23.82 11.73 -16.08
C ILE A 206 -23.39 11.80 -17.54
N ALA A 207 -22.62 10.83 -18.03
CA ALA A 207 -22.27 10.75 -19.45
C ALA A 207 -23.52 10.75 -20.34
N ARG A 208 -24.51 9.92 -19.99
CA ARG A 208 -25.82 9.91 -20.67
C ARG A 208 -26.54 11.26 -20.61
N ALA A 209 -26.48 11.98 -19.49
CA ALA A 209 -27.10 13.30 -19.37
C ALA A 209 -26.44 14.36 -20.28
N HIS A 210 -25.16 14.19 -20.59
CA HIS A 210 -24.39 15.05 -21.50
C HIS A 210 -24.36 14.57 -22.96
N ASN A 211 -25.02 13.44 -23.28
CA ASN A 211 -24.95 12.77 -24.59
C ASN A 211 -23.51 12.40 -25.02
N VAL A 212 -22.66 12.05 -24.05
CA VAL A 212 -21.30 11.54 -24.27
C VAL A 212 -21.21 10.07 -23.86
N GLU A 213 -20.17 9.39 -24.31
CA GLU A 213 -19.79 8.07 -23.79
C GLU A 213 -18.73 8.25 -22.70
N ALA A 214 -18.82 7.47 -21.62
CA ALA A 214 -17.77 7.42 -20.62
C ALA A 214 -17.64 6.03 -20.02
N GLU A 215 -16.41 5.63 -19.74
CA GLU A 215 -16.05 4.38 -19.06
C GLU A 215 -15.13 4.69 -17.90
N VAL A 216 -15.21 3.90 -16.84
CA VAL A 216 -14.26 3.93 -15.72
C VAL A 216 -13.48 2.62 -15.70
N ASN A 217 -12.16 2.73 -15.63
CA ASN A 217 -11.23 1.63 -15.50
C ASN A 217 -10.57 1.73 -14.13
N PHE A 218 -10.54 0.63 -13.38
CA PHE A 218 -9.91 0.52 -12.07
C PHE A 218 -8.58 -0.25 -12.15
N ALA A 219 -7.76 -0.14 -11.10
CA ALA A 219 -6.46 -0.80 -10.99
C ALA A 219 -5.56 -0.65 -12.23
N ILE A 220 -5.58 0.53 -12.88
CA ILE A 220 -4.85 0.74 -14.15
C ILE A 220 -3.32 0.63 -14.04
N TYR A 221 -2.80 0.61 -12.81
CA TYR A 221 -1.39 0.35 -12.48
C TYR A 221 -1.26 -0.78 -11.44
N GLY A 222 -2.25 -1.68 -11.38
CA GLY A 222 -2.43 -2.62 -10.27
C GLY A 222 -3.16 -2.00 -9.07
N SER A 223 -3.36 -2.81 -8.05
CA SER A 223 -4.00 -2.43 -6.80
C SER A 223 -3.42 -3.20 -5.63
N TYR A 224 -3.33 -2.57 -4.46
CA TYR A 224 -2.97 -3.24 -3.22
C TYR A 224 -4.21 -3.42 -2.36
N PRO A 225 -4.48 -4.64 -1.87
CA PRO A 225 -5.49 -4.87 -0.87
C PRO A 225 -5.24 -4.14 0.45
N VAL A 226 -6.24 -4.20 1.34
CA VAL A 226 -6.07 -3.75 2.73
C VAL A 226 -5.06 -4.65 3.43
N THR A 227 -4.00 -4.07 3.99
CA THR A 227 -3.11 -4.83 4.89
C THR A 227 -3.85 -5.07 6.20
N PHE A 228 -4.31 -6.30 6.38
CA PHE A 228 -5.15 -6.71 7.50
C PHE A 228 -4.36 -7.62 8.44
N ASN A 229 -4.23 -7.21 9.69
CA ASN A 229 -3.64 -8.02 10.74
C ASN A 229 -4.71 -8.88 11.39
N ASP A 230 -4.51 -10.20 11.38
CA ASP A 230 -5.41 -11.15 12.00
C ASP A 230 -5.57 -10.85 13.51
N PRO A 231 -6.79 -10.57 14.01
CA PRO A 231 -6.99 -10.21 15.41
C PRO A 231 -6.59 -11.30 16.41
N GLU A 232 -6.66 -12.59 16.04
CA GLU A 232 -6.24 -13.69 16.91
C GLU A 232 -4.72 -13.74 17.02
N LEU A 233 -4.00 -13.58 15.89
CA LEU A 233 -2.54 -13.48 15.91
C LEU A 233 -2.07 -12.28 16.73
N VAL A 234 -2.72 -11.12 16.53
CA VAL A 234 -2.41 -9.90 17.29
C VAL A 234 -2.61 -10.14 18.79
N ALA A 235 -3.75 -10.71 19.18
CA ALA A 235 -4.05 -11.00 20.59
C ALA A 235 -3.05 -11.99 21.21
N ARG A 236 -2.63 -13.01 20.45
CA ARG A 236 -1.77 -14.09 20.93
C ARG A 236 -0.29 -13.68 21.01
N TYR A 237 0.20 -12.93 20.02
CA TYR A 237 1.63 -12.71 19.82
C TYR A 237 2.10 -11.26 20.07
N SER A 238 1.22 -10.36 20.52
CA SER A 238 1.65 -9.03 21.00
C SER A 238 2.69 -9.15 22.13
N LYS A 239 2.59 -10.17 23.01
CA LYS A 239 3.57 -10.42 24.07
C LYS A 239 4.99 -10.63 23.52
N SER A 240 5.11 -11.33 22.39
CA SER A 240 6.39 -11.66 21.76
C SER A 240 7.10 -10.40 21.28
N LEU A 241 6.33 -9.44 20.74
CA LEU A 241 6.80 -8.12 20.34
C LEU A 241 7.17 -7.23 21.53
N ILE A 242 6.37 -7.26 22.60
CA ILE A 242 6.65 -6.53 23.85
C ILE A 242 7.98 -7.00 24.46
N GLU A 243 8.21 -8.31 24.50
CA GLU A 243 9.45 -8.89 25.02
C GLU A 243 10.66 -8.52 24.14
N ALA A 244 10.50 -8.58 22.81
CA ALA A 244 11.57 -8.23 21.87
C ALA A 244 12.07 -6.78 22.03
N THR A 245 11.16 -5.86 22.39
CA THR A 245 11.47 -4.43 22.56
C THR A 245 11.71 -4.01 24.01
N ASN A 246 11.75 -4.94 24.96
CA ASN A 246 11.81 -4.64 26.39
C ASN A 246 10.70 -3.68 26.85
N GLY A 247 9.48 -3.85 26.31
CA GLY A 247 8.30 -3.07 26.68
C GLY A 247 8.09 -1.79 25.86
N ILE A 248 8.96 -1.46 24.90
CA ILE A 248 8.76 -0.30 24.02
C ILE A 248 7.81 -0.72 22.88
N PHE A 249 6.52 -0.81 23.22
CA PHE A 249 5.47 -1.32 22.34
C PHE A 249 4.19 -0.49 22.47
N THR A 250 3.46 -0.31 21.37
CA THR A 250 2.11 0.26 21.40
C THR A 250 1.18 -0.46 20.43
N SER A 251 -0.07 -0.66 20.86
CA SER A 251 -1.18 -1.06 19.98
C SER A 251 -2.20 0.05 19.75
N ASP A 252 -2.01 1.20 20.42
CA ASP A 252 -2.83 2.39 20.25
C ASP A 252 -2.27 3.23 19.10
N VAL A 253 -2.50 2.74 17.89
CA VAL A 253 -2.11 3.41 16.65
C VAL A 253 -3.30 3.55 15.71
N SER A 254 -3.31 4.62 14.93
CA SER A 254 -4.24 4.76 13.81
C SER A 254 -3.77 3.90 12.64
N ALA A 255 -4.72 3.41 11.83
CA ALA A 255 -4.36 2.72 10.60
C ALA A 255 -3.65 3.69 9.63
N SER A 256 -2.65 3.19 8.90
CA SER A 256 -1.89 3.99 7.94
C SER A 256 -2.68 4.16 6.64
N THR A 257 -2.67 5.35 6.06
CA THR A 257 -3.25 5.57 4.72
C THR A 257 -2.30 5.21 3.58
N GLY A 258 -1.09 4.76 3.89
CA GLY A 258 -0.24 4.05 2.93
C GLY A 258 -0.84 2.70 2.56
N ALA A 259 -0.26 2.06 1.55
CA ALA A 259 -0.59 0.71 1.12
C ALA A 259 0.70 -0.10 1.01
N GLU A 260 0.55 -1.42 1.00
CA GLU A 260 1.65 -2.37 1.16
C GLU A 260 1.23 -3.69 0.51
N ASP A 261 2.06 -4.23 -0.38
CA ASP A 261 1.74 -5.40 -1.18
C ASP A 261 1.93 -6.74 -0.41
N PHE A 262 2.53 -6.72 0.79
CA PHE A 262 2.42 -7.81 1.77
C PHE A 262 0.96 -8.23 2.00
N SER A 263 0.01 -7.30 1.81
CA SER A 263 -1.43 -7.58 1.87
C SER A 263 -1.86 -8.73 0.96
N PHE A 264 -1.18 -9.01 -0.15
CA PHE A 264 -1.46 -10.18 -0.99
C PHE A 264 -1.15 -11.50 -0.28
N PHE A 265 -0.02 -11.59 0.44
CA PHE A 265 0.26 -12.77 1.27
C PHE A 265 -0.77 -12.92 2.39
N ALA A 266 -1.15 -11.82 3.03
CA ALA A 266 -2.13 -11.80 4.11
C ALA A 266 -3.58 -12.08 3.67
N GLN A 267 -3.86 -12.07 2.36
CA GLN A 267 -5.13 -12.57 1.82
C GLN A 267 -5.16 -14.09 1.69
N GLU A 268 -4.00 -14.72 1.50
CA GLU A 268 -3.89 -16.17 1.34
C GLU A 268 -3.84 -16.92 2.67
N VAL A 269 -3.20 -16.32 3.69
CA VAL A 269 -3.00 -16.91 5.02
C VAL A 269 -3.07 -15.83 6.11
N PRO A 270 -3.40 -16.16 7.38
CA PRO A 270 -3.42 -15.18 8.47
C PRO A 270 -2.09 -14.40 8.59
N GLY A 271 -2.18 -13.07 8.48
CA GLY A 271 -1.03 -12.16 8.46
C GLY A 271 -0.88 -11.33 9.74
N LEU A 272 0.36 -10.99 10.10
CA LEU A 272 0.67 -9.97 11.10
C LEU A 272 1.83 -9.09 10.61
N TYR A 273 1.52 -7.82 10.39
CA TYR A 273 2.40 -6.77 9.90
C TYR A 273 2.58 -5.67 10.96
N PHE A 274 3.82 -5.33 11.30
CA PHE A 274 4.12 -4.39 12.38
C PHE A 274 5.18 -3.36 11.99
N TRP A 275 5.26 -2.26 12.74
CA TRP A 275 6.23 -1.19 12.48
C TRP A 275 7.34 -1.17 13.51
N LEU A 276 8.55 -0.84 13.07
CA LEU A 276 9.73 -0.59 13.90
C LEU A 276 10.19 0.87 13.75
N GLY A 277 10.31 1.58 14.86
CA GLY A 277 10.89 2.92 14.90
C GLY A 277 12.41 2.90 14.75
N VAL A 278 12.94 3.68 13.81
CA VAL A 278 14.37 3.70 13.45
C VAL A 278 15.01 5.09 13.54
N ASN A 279 14.40 6.03 14.25
CA ASN A 279 15.03 7.32 14.53
C ASN A 279 16.33 7.14 15.32
N ALA A 280 17.16 8.18 15.40
CA ALA A 280 18.28 8.19 16.34
C ALA A 280 17.79 8.02 17.79
N GLU A 281 18.63 7.46 18.66
CA GLU A 281 18.31 7.35 20.09
C GLU A 281 17.92 8.72 20.68
N GLY A 282 16.80 8.75 21.40
CA GLY A 282 16.26 9.98 22.01
C GLY A 282 15.53 10.92 21.03
N VAL A 283 15.49 10.63 19.73
CA VAL A 283 14.79 11.45 18.74
C VAL A 283 13.36 10.97 18.52
N VAL A 284 12.39 11.84 18.80
CA VAL A 284 10.95 11.54 18.69
C VAL A 284 10.41 11.82 17.28
N SER A 285 10.96 12.82 16.59
CA SER A 285 10.50 13.24 15.26
C SER A 285 11.70 13.38 14.31
N ALA A 286 11.57 12.76 13.14
CA ALA A 286 12.55 12.79 12.06
C ALA A 286 11.81 12.78 10.71
N PRO A 287 12.48 13.07 9.59
CA PRO A 287 11.91 12.94 8.26
C PRO A 287 11.40 11.52 8.00
N GLY A 288 10.21 11.39 7.41
CA GLY A 288 9.56 10.11 7.14
C GLY A 288 10.08 9.38 5.90
N ASN A 289 9.56 8.18 5.70
CA ASN A 289 9.78 7.38 4.49
C ASN A 289 9.50 8.22 3.23
N HIS A 290 10.19 7.89 2.13
CA HIS A 290 10.14 8.57 0.82
C HIS A 290 10.62 10.03 0.80
N THR A 291 11.17 10.53 1.91
CA THR A 291 11.87 11.82 1.92
C THR A 291 13.36 11.63 1.64
N PRO A 292 14.06 12.61 1.02
CA PRO A 292 15.51 12.53 0.79
C PRO A 292 16.34 12.58 2.08
N TYR A 293 15.69 12.74 3.24
CA TYR A 293 16.30 12.84 4.55
C TYR A 293 15.93 11.67 5.46
N PHE A 294 15.22 10.65 4.94
CA PHE A 294 14.95 9.43 5.69
C PHE A 294 16.26 8.72 6.00
N VAL A 295 16.43 8.34 7.27
CA VAL A 295 17.63 7.66 7.76
C VAL A 295 17.22 6.56 8.72
N VAL A 296 17.74 5.36 8.47
CA VAL A 296 17.65 4.24 9.39
C VAL A 296 18.85 4.30 10.35
N HIS A 297 18.58 4.25 11.65
CA HIS A 297 19.63 4.08 12.66
C HIS A 297 19.78 2.61 13.04
N ASP A 298 20.92 2.01 12.68
CA ASP A 298 21.25 0.59 12.89
C ASP A 298 21.03 0.08 14.32
N SER A 299 21.12 0.98 15.32
CA SER A 299 20.90 0.64 16.74
C SER A 299 19.49 0.12 17.04
N ALA A 300 18.51 0.37 16.17
CA ALA A 300 17.15 -0.16 16.30
C ALA A 300 16.96 -1.57 15.70
N LEU A 301 17.84 -2.01 14.79
CA LEU A 301 17.60 -3.20 13.96
C LEU A 301 17.59 -4.50 14.78
N ASP A 302 18.30 -4.54 15.91
CA ASP A 302 18.28 -5.69 16.82
C ASP A 302 16.87 -6.00 17.33
N LYS A 303 16.02 -4.96 17.47
CA LYS A 303 14.62 -5.11 17.88
C LYS A 303 13.79 -5.77 16.79
N GLY A 304 14.00 -5.41 15.53
CA GLY A 304 13.35 -6.08 14.39
C GLY A 304 13.71 -7.57 14.31
N VAL A 305 15.00 -7.89 14.46
CA VAL A 305 15.48 -9.27 14.47
C VAL A 305 14.86 -10.07 15.62
N LYS A 306 14.88 -9.52 16.84
CA LYS A 306 14.27 -10.17 18.02
C LYS A 306 12.76 -10.35 17.88
N SER A 307 12.06 -9.38 17.30
CA SER A 307 10.62 -9.48 17.07
C SER A 307 10.27 -10.67 16.21
N PHE A 308 10.93 -10.84 15.06
CA PHE A 308 10.71 -12.02 14.21
C PHE A 308 11.08 -13.33 14.91
N ILE A 309 12.24 -13.39 15.58
CA ILE A 309 12.68 -14.60 16.30
C ILE A 309 11.65 -14.99 17.37
N ASN A 310 11.17 -14.04 18.16
CA ASN A 310 10.19 -14.30 19.22
C ASN A 310 8.84 -14.74 18.62
N LEU A 311 8.35 -14.07 17.56
CA LEU A 311 7.13 -14.47 16.87
C LEU A 311 7.22 -15.91 16.35
N VAL A 312 8.29 -16.24 15.64
CA VAL A 312 8.52 -17.59 15.08
C VAL A 312 8.67 -18.62 16.19
N SER A 313 9.45 -18.33 17.24
CA SER A 313 9.69 -19.27 18.34
C SER A 313 8.42 -19.56 19.13
N ASP A 314 7.64 -18.52 19.46
CA ASP A 314 6.39 -18.69 20.21
C ASP A 314 5.32 -19.39 19.36
N TYR A 315 5.21 -19.04 18.07
CA TYR A 315 4.31 -19.74 17.16
C TYR A 315 4.67 -21.21 17.02
N SER A 316 5.96 -21.50 16.85
CA SER A 316 6.50 -22.86 16.76
C SER A 316 6.27 -23.68 18.03
N ALA A 317 6.41 -23.06 19.21
CA ALA A 317 6.15 -23.72 20.49
C ALA A 317 4.66 -24.01 20.70
N ASP A 318 3.79 -23.03 20.43
CA ASP A 318 2.34 -23.15 20.61
C ASP A 318 1.72 -24.23 19.69
N ASN A 319 2.36 -24.53 18.55
CA ASN A 319 1.86 -25.48 17.55
C ASN A 319 2.68 -26.79 17.49
N SER A 320 3.58 -27.02 18.45
CA SER A 320 4.46 -28.21 18.53
C SER A 320 3.75 -29.54 18.81
N THR A 321 2.42 -29.54 18.98
CA THR A 321 1.62 -30.71 19.37
C THR A 321 0.63 -31.19 18.30
N ASN A 322 0.80 -30.82 17.04
CA ASN A 322 0.09 -31.45 15.91
C ASN A 322 1.01 -32.44 15.17
#